data_AF-Q9X302-F1
#
_entry.id   AF-Q9X302-F1
#
_cell.length_a   1.000
_cell.length_b   1.000
_cell.length_c   1.000
_cell.angle_alpha   90.00
_cell.angle_beta   90.00
_cell.angle_gamma   90.00
#
_symmetry.space_group_name_H-M   'P 1'
#
loop_
_entity.id
_entity.type
_entity.pdbx_description
1 polymer ?
#
loop_
_entity_poly.entity_id
_entity_poly.type
_entity_poly.pdbx_seq_one_letter_code
_entity_poly.pdbx_strand_id
1 'polypeptide(L)'
;MEIFEETYTLSDNGYKLLKYWQGNMFFFAPERIDNHGKYVHLRYWHDLDLICHLRYAPSFLGHVMHPSISKGVFTPPLSFAVQGGVDHKFNFVVYSTLLTDKKDRLKRIIAQWKDFVESGRDVIMKDLGNNPTVLVIYVSTENQSKQVNNELLLDLLPGKVLLCIGETLHIQGLQHAFYQPLAEGEIKQLNTKLFATN
;
A
#
# COMPACT_ATOMS: atom_id res chain seq x y z
N MET A 1 19.88 -15.92 18.79
CA MET A 1 18.70 -15.30 19.40
C MET A 1 17.56 -15.53 18.42
N GLU A 2 16.69 -16.51 18.69
CA GLU A 2 15.49 -16.73 17.88
C GLU A 2 14.55 -15.56 18.10
N ILE A 3 14.18 -14.88 17.02
CA ILE A 3 13.16 -13.83 17.06
C ILE A 3 11.82 -14.57 17.15
N PHE A 4 11.22 -14.57 18.34
CA PHE A 4 9.81 -14.92 18.49
C PHE A 4 9.00 -13.78 17.88
N GLU A 5 8.48 -13.98 16.67
CA GLU A 5 7.44 -13.10 16.12
C GLU A 5 6.16 -13.35 16.93
N GLU A 6 5.91 -12.49 17.92
CA GLU A 6 4.60 -12.42 18.57
C GLU A 6 3.58 -11.94 17.53
N THR A 7 2.85 -12.88 16.94
CA THR A 7 1.69 -12.56 16.09
C THR A 7 0.59 -11.97 16.97
N TYR A 8 0.38 -10.66 16.88
CA TYR A 8 -0.77 -10.00 17.49
C TYR A 8 -2.06 -10.48 16.80
N THR A 9 -2.74 -11.46 17.40
CA THR A 9 -4.12 -11.79 17.04
C THR A 9 -5.05 -10.79 17.73
N LEU A 10 -5.98 -10.20 16.98
CA LEU A 10 -7.10 -9.48 17.60
C LEU A 10 -7.80 -10.39 18.61
N SER A 11 -8.14 -9.84 19.77
CA SER A 11 -9.16 -10.45 20.61
C SER A 11 -10.48 -10.54 19.83
N ASP A 12 -11.39 -11.42 20.26
CA ASP A 12 -12.73 -11.57 19.66
C ASP A 12 -13.49 -10.21 19.57
N ASN A 13 -13.19 -9.30 20.50
CA ASN A 13 -13.73 -7.93 20.49
C ASN A 13 -13.10 -7.04 19.40
N GLY A 14 -11.79 -7.17 19.18
CA GLY A 14 -11.11 -6.49 18.06
C GLY A 14 -11.63 -6.99 16.71
N TYR A 15 -11.91 -8.28 16.59
CA TYR A 15 -12.55 -8.88 15.42
C TYR A 15 -13.95 -8.29 15.15
N LYS A 16 -14.81 -8.27 16.17
CA LYS A 16 -16.17 -7.70 16.08
C LYS A 16 -16.15 -6.22 15.69
N LEU A 17 -15.21 -5.45 16.24
CA LEU A 17 -15.03 -4.05 15.90
C LEU A 17 -14.67 -3.88 14.41
N LEU A 18 -13.75 -4.68 13.89
CA LEU A 18 -13.35 -4.61 12.49
C LEU A 18 -14.44 -5.08 11.53
N LYS A 19 -15.18 -6.14 11.87
CA LYS A 19 -16.36 -6.58 11.11
C LYS A 19 -17.44 -5.50 11.06
N TYR A 20 -17.65 -4.77 12.15
CA TYR A 20 -18.57 -3.63 12.20
C TYR A 20 -18.12 -2.49 11.26
N TRP A 21 -16.81 -2.20 11.20
CA TRP A 21 -16.27 -1.11 10.37
C TRP A 21 -16.10 -1.46 8.90
N GLN A 22 -15.88 -2.73 8.55
CA GLN A 22 -15.53 -3.16 7.20
C GLN A 22 -16.58 -4.07 6.53
N GLY A 23 -17.72 -4.31 7.19
CA GLY A 23 -18.84 -5.06 6.64
C GLY A 23 -18.57 -6.54 6.39
N ASN A 24 -19.32 -7.15 5.48
CA ASN A 24 -19.21 -8.58 5.12
C ASN A 24 -18.00 -8.92 4.22
N MET A 25 -16.95 -8.10 4.26
CA MET A 25 -15.77 -8.36 3.43
C MET A 25 -15.06 -9.65 3.88
N PHE A 26 -14.84 -10.52 2.90
CA PHE A 26 -14.46 -11.93 3.01
C PHE A 26 -13.17 -12.22 3.80
N PHE A 27 -12.31 -11.22 4.00
CA PHE A 27 -11.00 -11.35 4.66
C PHE A 27 -11.05 -11.16 6.19
N PHE A 28 -12.18 -10.72 6.73
CA PHE A 28 -12.49 -10.71 8.17
C PHE A 28 -13.26 -11.96 8.58
N ALA A 29 -12.76 -13.11 8.17
CA ALA A 29 -13.26 -14.39 8.61
C ALA A 29 -12.07 -15.14 9.23
N PRO A 30 -11.72 -14.88 10.51
CA PRO A 30 -10.67 -15.62 11.20
C PRO A 30 -10.92 -17.14 11.18
N GLU A 31 -12.19 -17.55 11.11
CA GLU A 31 -12.61 -18.94 10.89
C GLU A 31 -12.19 -19.51 9.51
N ARG A 32 -11.68 -18.67 8.61
CA ARG A 32 -11.14 -19.05 7.30
C ARG A 32 -9.63 -18.80 7.20
N ILE A 33 -8.92 -18.54 8.31
CA ILE A 33 -7.45 -18.43 8.34
C ILE A 33 -6.79 -19.65 7.68
N ASP A 34 -7.32 -20.84 8.00
CA ASP A 34 -6.83 -22.11 7.45
C ASP A 34 -7.08 -22.23 5.93
N ASN A 35 -8.11 -21.56 5.41
CA ASN A 35 -8.49 -21.63 4.00
C ASN A 35 -7.71 -20.66 3.11
N HIS A 36 -7.16 -19.56 3.66
CA HIS A 36 -6.49 -18.50 2.89
C HIS A 36 -4.98 -18.42 3.13
N GLY A 37 -4.50 -19.03 4.21
CA GLY A 37 -3.10 -19.07 4.59
C GLY A 37 -2.62 -17.77 5.25
N LYS A 38 -1.70 -17.90 6.22
CA LYS A 38 -1.16 -16.82 7.06
C LYS A 38 -0.68 -15.56 6.31
N TYR A 39 -0.19 -15.71 5.08
CA TYR A 39 0.39 -14.61 4.30
C TYR A 39 -0.66 -13.61 3.76
N VAL A 40 -1.91 -14.03 3.57
CA VAL A 40 -2.98 -13.09 3.16
C VAL A 40 -3.31 -12.14 4.32
N HIS A 41 -3.32 -12.66 5.54
CA HIS A 41 -3.60 -11.88 6.76
C HIS A 41 -2.49 -10.87 7.08
N LEU A 42 -1.22 -11.23 6.94
CA LEU A 42 -0.11 -10.30 7.21
C LEU A 42 -0.14 -9.06 6.29
N ARG A 43 -0.43 -9.25 4.99
CA ARG A 43 -0.55 -8.11 4.06
C ARG A 43 -1.74 -7.22 4.41
N TYR A 44 -2.84 -7.85 4.82
CA TYR A 44 -4.03 -7.14 5.26
C TYR A 44 -3.75 -6.25 6.47
N TRP A 45 -2.91 -6.71 7.40
CA TRP A 45 -2.46 -5.93 8.55
C TRP A 45 -1.64 -4.71 8.14
N HIS A 46 -0.71 -4.85 7.20
CA HIS A 46 0.02 -3.71 6.65
C HIS A 46 -0.93 -2.65 6.05
N ASP A 47 -1.96 -3.10 5.33
CA ASP A 47 -2.96 -2.20 4.74
C ASP A 47 -3.79 -1.50 5.82
N LEU A 48 -4.21 -2.22 6.88
CA LEU A 48 -4.92 -1.64 8.01
C LEU A 48 -4.08 -0.62 8.77
N ASP A 49 -2.80 -0.93 9.04
CA ASP A 49 -1.90 -0.03 9.75
C ASP A 49 -1.74 1.28 8.99
N LEU A 50 -1.54 1.20 7.67
CA LEU A 50 -1.49 2.39 6.83
C LEU A 50 -2.81 3.18 6.89
N ILE A 51 -3.97 2.51 6.83
CA ILE A 51 -5.28 3.17 6.97
C ILE A 51 -5.41 3.89 8.31
N CYS A 52 -4.97 3.27 9.41
CA CYS A 52 -5.02 3.87 10.75
C CYS A 52 -4.24 5.19 10.77
N HIS A 53 -3.04 5.22 10.19
CA HIS A 53 -2.27 6.46 10.07
C HIS A 53 -2.93 7.47 9.12
N LEU A 54 -3.46 7.04 7.98
CA LEU A 54 -4.11 7.89 6.99
C LEU A 54 -5.36 8.60 7.54
N ARG A 55 -6.18 7.93 8.35
CA ARG A 55 -7.43 8.51 8.89
C ARG A 55 -7.22 9.76 9.73
N TYR A 56 -6.03 9.92 10.32
CA TYR A 56 -5.69 11.11 11.10
C TYR A 56 -5.03 12.21 10.26
N ALA A 57 -4.73 11.94 8.99
CA ALA A 57 -4.15 12.93 8.08
C ALA A 57 -5.23 13.90 7.58
N PRO A 58 -5.06 15.22 7.71
CA PRO A 58 -6.07 16.21 7.29
C PRO A 58 -6.43 16.17 5.81
N SER A 59 -5.50 15.71 4.97
CA SER A 59 -5.67 15.61 3.52
C SER A 59 -6.34 14.32 3.07
N PHE A 60 -6.55 13.34 3.96
CA PHE A 60 -7.14 12.05 3.60
C PHE A 60 -8.63 12.22 3.24
N LEU A 61 -9.00 11.77 2.05
CA LEU A 61 -10.37 11.89 1.54
C LEU A 61 -11.18 10.61 1.72
N GLY A 62 -10.51 9.45 1.69
CA GLY A 62 -11.17 8.16 1.77
C GLY A 62 -10.31 7.02 1.25
N HIS A 63 -10.75 5.80 1.50
CA HIS A 63 -10.10 4.57 1.04
C HIS A 63 -11.12 3.55 0.56
N VAL A 64 -10.65 2.61 -0.26
CA VAL A 64 -11.41 1.47 -0.77
C VAL A 64 -10.51 0.25 -0.68
N MET A 65 -11.00 -0.78 -0.01
CA MET A 65 -10.38 -2.10 -0.03
C MET A 65 -10.80 -2.83 -1.31
N HIS A 66 -9.85 -3.44 -2.01
CA HIS A 66 -10.07 -4.19 -3.25
C HIS A 66 -10.89 -3.42 -4.31
N PRO A 67 -10.45 -2.23 -4.74
CA PRO A 67 -11.21 -1.42 -5.67
C PRO A 67 -11.41 -2.11 -7.02
N SER A 68 -12.57 -1.86 -7.63
CA SER A 68 -12.76 -2.14 -9.05
C SER A 68 -11.94 -1.13 -9.87
N ILE A 69 -10.84 -1.60 -10.47
CA ILE A 69 -9.88 -0.79 -11.21
C ILE A 69 -9.86 -1.17 -12.70
N SER A 70 -9.28 -0.30 -13.54
CA SER A 70 -9.11 -0.54 -14.98
C SER A 70 -8.59 -1.95 -15.31
N LYS A 71 -9.17 -2.58 -16.34
CA LYS A 71 -8.71 -3.88 -16.85
C LYS A 71 -7.26 -3.78 -17.35
N GLY A 72 -6.42 -4.70 -16.92
CA GLY A 72 -5.00 -4.75 -17.26
C GLY A 72 -4.06 -4.30 -16.14
N VAL A 73 -4.60 -3.81 -15.03
CA VAL A 73 -3.86 -3.62 -13.77
C VAL A 73 -4.34 -4.68 -12.78
N PHE A 74 -3.43 -5.24 -11.97
CA PHE A 74 -3.84 -6.09 -10.85
C PHE A 74 -4.73 -5.30 -9.89
N THR A 75 -5.72 -5.94 -9.27
CA THR A 75 -6.50 -5.29 -8.22
C THR A 75 -5.62 -5.11 -6.99
N PRO A 76 -5.33 -3.88 -6.53
CA PRO A 76 -4.60 -3.67 -5.29
C PRO A 76 -5.48 -4.08 -4.09
N PRO A 77 -4.89 -4.54 -2.98
CA PRO A 77 -5.66 -4.77 -1.76
C PRO A 77 -6.22 -3.47 -1.14
N LEU A 78 -5.50 -2.36 -1.28
CA LEU A 78 -5.89 -1.05 -0.76
C LEU A 78 -5.69 0.02 -1.81
N SER A 79 -6.64 0.95 -1.89
CA SER A 79 -6.43 2.24 -2.56
C SER A 79 -7.04 3.36 -1.75
N PHE A 80 -6.44 4.54 -1.83
CA PHE A 80 -6.90 5.71 -1.10
C PHE A 80 -6.72 6.99 -1.89
N ALA A 81 -7.50 8.02 -1.52
CA ALA A 81 -7.43 9.34 -2.13
C ALA A 81 -6.98 10.39 -1.11
N VAL A 82 -6.17 11.33 -1.59
CA VAL A 82 -5.64 12.44 -0.80
C VAL A 82 -5.82 13.75 -1.54
N GLN A 83 -6.13 14.80 -0.80
CA GLN A 83 -6.17 16.18 -1.28
C GLN A 83 -4.76 16.79 -1.23
N GLY A 84 -4.19 17.09 -2.39
CA GLY A 84 -2.97 17.88 -2.55
C GLY A 84 -3.31 19.34 -2.88
N GLY A 85 -3.12 20.25 -1.93
CA GLY A 85 -3.45 21.67 -2.14
C GLY A 85 -4.94 21.92 -2.38
N VAL A 86 -5.29 23.06 -2.99
CA VAL A 86 -6.69 23.53 -3.08
C VAL A 86 -7.52 22.69 -4.05
N ASP A 87 -6.97 22.27 -5.19
CA ASP A 87 -7.77 21.64 -6.27
C ASP A 87 -7.19 20.34 -6.86
N HIS A 88 -6.13 19.76 -6.28
CA HIS A 88 -5.55 18.53 -6.83
C HIS A 88 -5.86 17.34 -5.93
N LYS A 89 -6.48 16.30 -6.48
CA LYS A 89 -6.66 15.01 -5.80
C LYS A 89 -5.70 14.01 -6.40
N PHE A 90 -5.18 13.12 -5.55
CA PHE A 90 -4.31 12.02 -5.97
C PHE A 90 -4.90 10.73 -5.47
N ASN A 91 -4.92 9.72 -6.34
CA ASN A 91 -5.22 8.37 -5.93
C ASN A 91 -3.90 7.61 -5.70
N PHE A 92 -3.90 6.74 -4.70
CA PHE A 92 -2.79 5.86 -4.38
C PHE A 92 -3.28 4.43 -4.46
N VAL A 93 -2.57 3.59 -5.21
CA VAL A 93 -2.80 2.14 -5.24
C VAL A 93 -1.68 1.45 -4.49
N VAL A 94 -2.01 0.67 -3.46
CA VAL A 94 -1.04 0.11 -2.53
C VAL A 94 -0.90 -1.39 -2.76
N TYR A 95 0.33 -1.84 -2.96
CA TYR A 95 0.67 -3.26 -2.97
C TYR A 95 1.63 -3.57 -1.83
N SER A 96 1.09 -4.19 -0.79
CA SER A 96 1.86 -4.65 0.36
C SER A 96 2.69 -5.88 0.01
N THR A 97 3.94 -5.89 0.48
CA THR A 97 4.90 -6.98 0.35
C THR A 97 5.16 -7.64 1.69
N LEU A 98 5.60 -8.90 1.66
CA LEU A 98 6.11 -9.62 2.82
C LEU A 98 7.57 -9.99 2.59
N LEU A 99 8.35 -10.17 3.66
CA LEU A 99 9.74 -10.64 3.57
C LEU A 99 9.85 -12.01 2.88
N THR A 100 8.80 -12.83 2.99
CA THR A 100 8.71 -14.17 2.38
C THR A 100 8.06 -14.16 0.99
N ASP A 101 7.80 -12.99 0.41
CA ASP A 101 7.13 -12.92 -0.88
C ASP A 101 7.93 -13.58 -1.99
N LYS A 102 7.23 -14.40 -2.78
CA LYS A 102 7.78 -14.91 -4.04
C LYS A 102 7.98 -13.73 -4.99
N LYS A 103 9.21 -13.54 -5.43
CA LYS A 103 9.66 -12.46 -6.32
C LYS A 103 8.77 -12.29 -7.56
N ASP A 104 8.29 -13.41 -8.12
CA ASP A 104 7.45 -13.42 -9.32
C ASP A 104 6.08 -12.76 -9.15
N ARG A 105 5.56 -12.65 -7.91
CA ARG A 105 4.31 -11.94 -7.65
C ARG A 105 4.49 -10.44 -7.94
N LEU A 106 5.50 -9.84 -7.34
CA LEU A 106 5.73 -8.40 -7.46
C LEU A 106 6.18 -8.03 -8.87
N LYS A 107 7.02 -8.85 -9.50
CA LYS A 107 7.40 -8.71 -10.92
C LYS A 107 6.18 -8.65 -11.85
N ARG A 108 5.19 -9.52 -11.66
CA ARG A 108 3.95 -9.53 -12.46
C ARG A 108 3.10 -8.28 -12.24
N ILE A 109 3.00 -7.82 -10.99
CA ILE A 109 2.27 -6.57 -10.67
C ILE A 109 2.94 -5.38 -11.36
N ILE A 110 4.26 -5.27 -11.24
CA ILE A 110 5.04 -4.20 -11.84
C ILE A 110 4.98 -4.24 -13.37
N ALA A 111 5.10 -5.41 -13.98
CA ALA A 111 5.01 -5.57 -15.44
C ALA A 111 3.64 -5.10 -15.98
N GLN A 112 2.54 -5.53 -15.35
CA GLN A 112 1.20 -5.08 -15.77
C GLN A 112 0.98 -3.59 -15.53
N TRP A 113 1.50 -3.05 -14.43
CA TRP A 113 1.46 -1.60 -14.18
C TRP A 113 2.20 -0.83 -15.28
N LYS A 114 3.41 -1.26 -15.61
CA LYS A 114 4.22 -0.67 -16.67
C LYS A 114 3.48 -0.69 -18.01
N ASP A 115 3.03 -1.86 -18.46
CA ASP A 115 2.31 -2.03 -19.72
C ASP A 115 1.04 -1.15 -19.77
N PHE A 116 0.36 -1.00 -18.64
CA PHE A 116 -0.82 -0.17 -18.53
C PHE A 116 -0.49 1.32 -18.66
N VAL A 117 0.49 1.83 -17.91
CA VAL A 117 0.84 3.25 -17.93
C VAL A 117 1.49 3.65 -19.26
N GLU A 118 2.34 2.80 -19.86
CA GLU A 118 2.96 3.06 -21.17
C GLU A 118 1.93 3.15 -22.30
N SER A 119 0.79 2.48 -22.16
CA SER A 119 -0.30 2.60 -23.13
C SER A 119 -1.05 3.94 -23.10
N GLY A 120 -0.65 4.86 -22.21
CA GLY A 120 -1.25 6.20 -22.08
C GLY A 120 -2.67 6.19 -21.50
N ARG A 121 -3.08 5.07 -20.88
CA ARG A 121 -4.41 4.93 -20.27
C ARG A 121 -4.39 5.43 -18.84
N ASP A 122 -5.45 6.15 -18.47
CA ASP A 122 -5.69 6.52 -17.08
C ASP A 122 -6.17 5.32 -16.25
N VAL A 123 -5.71 5.27 -15.01
CA VAL A 123 -6.18 4.28 -14.04
C VAL A 123 -7.50 4.78 -13.45
N ILE A 124 -8.61 4.18 -13.89
CA ILE A 124 -9.95 4.53 -13.45
C ILE A 124 -10.32 3.66 -12.25
N MET A 125 -10.72 4.31 -11.16
CA MET A 125 -11.26 3.68 -9.97
C MET A 125 -12.68 4.18 -9.74
N LYS A 126 -13.66 3.26 -9.72
CA LYS A 126 -15.08 3.59 -9.64
C LYS A 126 -15.43 4.46 -8.43
N ASP A 127 -14.84 4.15 -7.28
CA ASP A 127 -15.22 4.74 -5.99
C ASP A 127 -14.31 5.91 -5.55
N LEU A 128 -13.20 6.16 -6.25
CA LEU A 128 -12.25 7.24 -5.95
C LEU A 128 -12.13 8.29 -7.07
N GLY A 129 -12.83 8.09 -8.20
CA GLY A 129 -12.78 8.97 -9.37
C GLY A 129 -11.52 8.79 -10.23
N ASN A 130 -11.45 9.58 -11.32
CA ASN A 130 -10.32 9.57 -12.25
C ASN A 130 -9.31 10.66 -11.88
N ASN A 131 -8.43 10.38 -10.92
CA ASN A 131 -7.36 11.28 -10.50
C ASN A 131 -5.99 10.70 -10.87
N PRO A 132 -4.93 11.54 -10.98
CA PRO A 132 -3.57 11.05 -11.11
C PRO A 132 -3.24 9.99 -10.07
N THR A 133 -2.82 8.82 -10.54
CA THR A 133 -2.63 7.64 -9.69
C THR A 133 -1.15 7.40 -9.43
N VAL A 134 -0.81 7.21 -8.15
CA VAL A 134 0.52 6.89 -7.66
C VAL A 134 0.57 5.43 -7.26
N LEU A 135 1.54 4.69 -7.78
CA LEU A 135 1.83 3.33 -7.34
C LEU A 135 2.59 3.38 -6.03
N VAL A 136 2.10 2.68 -5.01
CA VAL A 136 2.78 2.52 -3.73
C VAL A 136 3.12 1.05 -3.52
N ILE A 137 4.39 0.76 -3.29
CA ILE A 137 4.84 -0.54 -2.81
C ILE A 137 5.09 -0.42 -1.31
N TYR A 138 4.28 -1.09 -0.51
CA TYR A 138 4.46 -1.11 0.95
C TYR A 138 5.42 -2.25 1.34
N VAL A 139 6.43 -1.91 2.12
CA VAL A 139 7.51 -2.79 2.58
C VAL A 139 7.71 -2.61 4.08
N SER A 140 8.15 -3.65 4.77
CA SER A 140 8.28 -3.60 6.23
C SER A 140 9.49 -2.77 6.68
N THR A 141 10.62 -2.84 5.98
CA THR A 141 11.89 -2.23 6.41
C THR A 141 12.60 -1.47 5.29
N GLU A 142 13.54 -0.60 5.67
CA GLU A 142 14.36 0.15 4.72
C GLU A 142 15.21 -0.78 3.84
N ASN A 143 15.82 -1.80 4.43
CA ASN A 143 16.63 -2.77 3.69
C ASN A 143 15.81 -3.52 2.63
N GLN A 144 14.58 -3.92 2.98
CA GLN A 144 13.68 -4.55 2.01
C GLN A 144 13.34 -3.58 0.86
N SER A 145 13.12 -2.30 1.17
CA SER A 145 12.81 -1.28 0.16
C SER A 145 13.92 -1.10 -0.87
N LYS A 146 15.19 -1.06 -0.43
CA LYS A 146 16.37 -0.96 -1.30
C LYS A 146 16.53 -2.20 -2.16
N GLN A 147 16.34 -3.39 -1.57
CA GLN A 147 16.35 -4.65 -2.29
C GLN A 147 15.27 -4.70 -3.37
N VAL A 148 14.03 -4.35 -3.02
CA VAL A 148 12.90 -4.34 -3.97
C VAL A 148 13.15 -3.34 -5.09
N ASN A 149 13.69 -2.16 -4.78
CA ASN A 149 14.04 -1.17 -5.80
C ASN A 149 15.13 -1.70 -6.76
N ASN A 150 16.23 -2.21 -6.22
CA ASN A 150 17.33 -2.75 -7.02
C ASN A 150 16.87 -3.93 -7.92
N GLU A 151 16.01 -4.81 -7.40
CA GLU A 151 15.56 -5.99 -8.14
C GLU A 151 14.52 -5.67 -9.22
N LEU A 152 13.70 -4.63 -9.03
CA LEU A 152 12.59 -4.30 -9.93
C LEU A 152 12.79 -3.01 -10.73
N LEU A 153 13.88 -2.29 -10.47
CA LEU A 153 14.23 -1.03 -11.12
C LEU A 153 13.06 -0.05 -11.06
N LEU A 154 12.56 0.19 -9.83
CA LEU A 154 11.33 0.99 -9.64
C LEU A 154 11.52 2.45 -10.07
N ASP A 155 12.76 2.93 -10.07
CA ASP A 155 13.16 4.26 -10.56
C ASP A 155 12.96 4.43 -12.07
N LEU A 156 13.00 3.34 -12.83
CA LEU A 156 12.81 3.34 -14.28
C LEU A 156 11.35 3.13 -14.70
N LEU A 157 10.45 2.92 -13.74
CA LEU A 157 9.04 2.69 -14.06
C LEU A 157 8.34 3.97 -14.51
N PRO A 158 7.47 3.88 -15.54
CA PRO A 158 6.68 5.01 -15.98
C PRO A 158 5.60 5.35 -14.94
N GLY A 159 5.31 6.65 -14.82
CA GLY A 159 4.41 7.19 -13.81
C GLY A 159 5.09 7.46 -12.47
N LYS A 160 4.30 7.78 -11.44
CA LYS A 160 4.83 8.06 -10.10
C LYS A 160 4.79 6.79 -9.24
N VAL A 161 5.95 6.34 -8.81
CA VAL A 161 6.12 5.19 -7.90
C VAL A 161 6.72 5.67 -6.59
N LEU A 162 6.16 5.21 -5.47
CA LEU A 162 6.66 5.46 -4.13
C LEU A 162 6.80 4.14 -3.36
N LEU A 163 7.77 4.11 -2.46
CA LEU A 163 7.91 3.08 -1.43
C LEU A 163 7.29 3.63 -0.14
N CYS A 164 6.45 2.83 0.52
CA CYS A 164 5.95 3.14 1.86
C CYS A 164 6.59 2.15 2.85
N ILE A 165 7.34 2.65 3.82
CA ILE A 165 8.13 1.82 4.73
C ILE A 165 7.43 1.76 6.09
N GLY A 166 7.00 0.56 6.49
CA GLY A 166 6.27 0.32 7.74
C GLY A 166 7.06 0.72 8.99
N GLU A 167 8.33 0.32 9.07
CA GLU A 167 9.23 0.71 10.16
C GLU A 167 9.26 2.23 10.36
N THR A 168 9.44 3.00 9.28
CA THR A 168 9.43 4.46 9.33
C THR A 168 8.05 5.02 9.67
N LEU A 169 6.98 4.41 9.14
CA LEU A 169 5.60 4.81 9.45
C LEU A 169 5.30 4.73 10.95
N HIS A 170 5.77 3.67 11.62
CA HIS A 170 5.54 3.46 13.05
C HIS A 170 6.42 4.36 13.92
N ILE A 171 7.68 4.58 13.54
CA ILE A 171 8.64 5.33 14.37
C ILE A 171 8.52 6.85 14.15
N GLN A 172 8.39 7.28 12.90
CA GLN A 172 8.46 8.69 12.49
C GLN A 172 7.11 9.25 12.03
N GLY A 173 6.13 8.38 11.75
CA GLY A 173 4.79 8.79 11.32
C GLY A 173 4.63 8.92 9.80
N LEU A 174 3.38 9.13 9.39
CA LEU A 174 2.94 9.09 7.99
C LEU A 174 3.70 10.04 7.06
N GLN A 175 4.01 11.25 7.54
CA GLN A 175 4.67 12.30 6.75
C GLN A 175 6.12 11.94 6.33
N HIS A 176 6.70 10.93 6.99
CA HIS A 176 8.07 10.46 6.78
C HIS A 176 8.13 9.05 6.19
N ALA A 177 6.98 8.38 6.05
CA ALA A 177 6.90 6.98 5.67
C ALA A 177 7.14 6.71 4.17
N PHE A 178 7.10 7.75 3.33
CA PHE A 178 7.18 7.61 1.87
C PHE A 178 8.57 7.95 1.34
N TYR A 179 9.03 7.15 0.38
CA TYR A 179 10.34 7.23 -0.23
C TYR A 179 10.23 7.19 -1.75
N GLN A 180 11.06 7.98 -2.41
CA GLN A 180 11.25 7.92 -3.85
C GLN A 180 12.34 6.89 -4.17
N PRO A 181 12.08 5.89 -5.03
CA PRO A 181 13.13 5.03 -5.55
C PRO A 181 14.08 5.82 -6.46
N LEU A 182 15.38 5.53 -6.36
CA LEU A 182 16.44 6.10 -7.17
C LEU A 182 17.26 4.99 -7.85
N ALA A 183 18.19 5.38 -8.73
CA ALA A 183 19.07 4.44 -9.40
C ALA A 183 19.90 3.60 -8.42
N GLU A 184 20.34 2.42 -8.87
CA GLU A 184 21.23 1.52 -8.13
C GLU A 184 20.66 1.02 -6.79
N GLY A 185 19.33 1.00 -6.65
CA GLY A 185 18.66 0.52 -5.43
C GLY A 185 18.59 1.56 -4.31
N GLU A 186 19.11 2.76 -4.52
CA GLU A 186 19.02 3.86 -3.56
C GLU A 186 17.58 4.32 -3.38
N ILE A 187 17.29 4.91 -2.22
CA ILE A 187 15.98 5.47 -1.90
C ILE A 187 16.15 6.82 -1.23
N LYS A 188 15.20 7.72 -1.45
CA LYS A 188 15.20 9.04 -0.82
C LYS A 188 13.92 9.25 -0.05
N GLN A 189 14.04 9.47 1.26
CA GLN A 189 12.89 9.83 2.09
C GLN A 189 12.26 11.12 1.60
N LEU A 190 10.94 11.11 1.47
CA LEU A 190 10.16 12.29 1.15
C LEU A 190 9.52 12.82 2.42
N ASN A 191 9.70 14.12 2.69
CA ASN A 191 8.83 14.80 3.64
C ASN A 191 7.53 15.17 2.92
N THR A 192 6.54 14.30 3.02
CA THR A 192 5.25 14.48 2.36
C THR A 192 4.39 15.43 3.16
N LYS A 193 4.56 16.73 2.91
CA LYS A 193 3.61 17.79 3.35
C LYS A 193 2.18 17.51 2.88
N LEU A 194 2.02 16.64 1.88
CA LEU A 194 0.76 16.11 1.40
C LEU A 194 -0.14 15.53 2.50
N PHE A 195 0.41 15.15 3.67
CA PHE A 195 -0.34 14.58 4.80
C PHE A 195 -0.40 15.48 6.05
N ALA A 196 0.16 16.68 5.99
CA ALA A 196 0.15 17.63 7.09
C ALA A 196 -0.87 18.74 6.87
N THR A 197 -1.41 19.29 7.96
CA THR A 197 -2.06 20.61 7.95
C THR A 197 -1.02 21.68 7.65
N ASN A 198 -1.35 22.63 6.77
CA ASN A 198 -0.59 23.87 6.60
C ASN A 198 -0.44 24.62 7.93
#